data_AF-A0A7V9SST1-F1
#
_entry.id   AF-A0A7V9SST1-F1
#
_cell.length_a   1.000
_cell.length_b   1.000
_cell.length_c   1.000
_cell.angle_alpha   90.00
_cell.angle_beta   90.00
_cell.angle_gamma   90.00
#
_symmetry.space_group_name_H-M   'P 1'
#
loop_
_entity.id
_entity.type
_entity.pdbx_description
1 polymer ?
#
loop_
_entity_poly.entity_id
_entity_poly.type
_entity_poly.pdbx_seq_one_letter_code
_entity_poly.pdbx_strand_id
1 'polypeptide(L)'
;MKPTSHRFNYNVFMFYIDLDEIESLSKKLFFFSHNKFNFFSFRDNEHLQLPIENPDKSKTTKQHILNYLEQNDIKTVPTKIMLLTNLNVLGYNFNPVSFYYCFDKKNEPICCIAEVSNTFKEMKPYLLTNENLNIDIFHLNTEKYFYVSPFMDHDANFDFTLSVPGKKLNNRIDTFKEGERIFISTLTGVQKPITNLNLLWYSIRFPFITLKIITLIHWNAMLLWFKKVPYHKKSEKSHLQKEVFRKYKND
;
A
#
# COMPACT_ATOMS: atom_id res chain seq x y z
N MET A 1 0.62 -19.73 22.67
CA MET A 1 2.04 -19.29 22.66
C MET A 1 2.05 -17.77 22.67
N LYS A 2 2.74 -17.13 23.63
CA LYS A 2 2.87 -15.66 23.63
C LYS A 2 3.73 -15.23 22.44
N PRO A 3 3.34 -14.21 21.65
CA PRO A 3 4.15 -13.73 20.55
C PRO A 3 5.49 -13.21 21.06
N THR A 4 6.59 -13.73 20.54
CA THR A 4 7.93 -13.22 20.83
C THR A 4 8.03 -11.80 20.29
N SER A 5 8.27 -10.82 21.17
CA SER A 5 8.36 -9.41 20.75
C SER A 5 9.49 -9.22 19.74
N HIS A 6 9.13 -8.77 18.54
CA HIS A 6 10.08 -8.46 17.48
C HIS A 6 9.76 -7.07 16.93
N ARG A 7 10.66 -6.11 17.16
CA ARG A 7 10.54 -4.74 16.65
C ARG A 7 11.53 -4.51 15.53
N PHE A 8 11.06 -3.83 14.49
CA PHE A 8 11.92 -3.34 13.42
C PHE A 8 11.63 -1.88 13.16
N ASN A 9 12.66 -1.11 12.85
CA ASN A 9 12.54 0.28 12.45
C ASN A 9 13.43 0.52 11.23
N TYR A 10 12.86 1.04 10.15
CA TYR A 10 13.57 1.32 8.92
C TYR A 10 13.15 2.67 8.39
N ASN A 11 14.14 3.44 7.92
CA ASN A 11 13.87 4.67 7.20
C ASN A 11 13.51 4.31 5.76
N VAL A 12 12.32 4.70 5.34
CA VAL A 12 11.83 4.61 3.97
C VAL A 12 11.39 5.99 3.51
N PHE A 13 11.25 6.16 2.20
CA PHE A 13 10.55 7.31 1.63
C PHE A 13 9.44 6.77 0.74
N MET A 14 8.33 7.49 0.69
CA MET A 14 7.20 7.19 -0.17
C MET A 14 6.84 8.44 -0.95
N PHE A 15 6.21 8.24 -2.09
CA PHE A 15 5.68 9.32 -2.91
C PHE A 15 4.26 9.63 -2.48
N TYR A 16 3.96 10.91 -2.31
CA TYR A 16 2.60 11.42 -2.09
C TYR A 16 2.25 12.33 -3.26
N ILE A 17 1.56 11.79 -4.26
CA ILE A 17 1.35 12.42 -5.58
C ILE A 17 -0.15 12.54 -5.86
N ASP A 18 -0.57 13.66 -6.44
CA ASP A 18 -1.90 13.78 -7.03
C ASP A 18 -1.94 12.99 -8.35
N LEU A 19 -2.90 12.07 -8.50
CA LEU A 19 -3.01 11.26 -9.70
C LEU A 19 -3.19 12.10 -10.98
N ASP A 20 -3.75 13.31 -10.89
CA ASP A 20 -3.86 14.22 -12.03
C ASP A 20 -2.53 14.87 -12.43
N GLU A 21 -1.55 14.93 -11.52
CA GLU A 21 -0.26 15.57 -11.75
C GLU A 21 0.78 14.64 -12.38
N ILE A 22 0.55 13.32 -12.40
CA ILE A 22 1.52 12.31 -12.84
C ILE A 22 2.11 12.63 -14.23
N GLU A 23 1.26 12.98 -15.18
CA GLU A 23 1.69 13.31 -16.55
C GLU A 23 2.45 14.64 -16.63
N SER A 24 2.15 15.58 -15.75
CA SER A 24 2.92 16.84 -15.64
C SER A 24 4.28 16.59 -15.00
N LEU A 25 4.32 15.76 -13.97
CA LEU A 25 5.52 15.39 -13.23
C LEU A 25 6.49 14.62 -14.14
N SER A 26 6.00 13.70 -14.98
CA SER A 26 6.82 12.94 -15.95
C SER A 26 7.52 13.82 -16.99
N LYS A 27 6.96 15.00 -17.28
CA LYS A 27 7.57 15.98 -18.20
C LYS A 27 8.57 16.91 -17.52
N LYS A 28 8.41 17.16 -16.22
CA LYS A 28 9.23 18.11 -15.44
C LYS A 28 10.42 17.46 -14.73
N LEU A 29 10.27 16.20 -14.32
CA LEU A 29 11.24 15.51 -13.47
C LEU A 29 12.07 14.53 -14.30
N PHE A 30 13.40 14.64 -14.22
CA PHE A 30 14.31 13.83 -15.02
C PHE A 30 14.35 12.36 -14.54
N PHE A 31 14.25 12.13 -13.23
CA PHE A 31 14.32 10.81 -12.62
C PHE A 31 12.97 10.12 -12.44
N PHE A 32 11.87 10.75 -12.90
CA PHE A 32 10.52 10.22 -12.78
C PHE A 32 9.91 10.01 -14.16
N SER A 33 9.24 8.89 -14.38
CA SER A 33 8.51 8.64 -15.63
C SER A 33 7.16 7.97 -15.37
N HIS A 34 6.27 8.11 -16.35
CA HIS A 34 4.94 7.50 -16.35
C HIS A 34 4.89 6.39 -17.42
N ASN A 35 4.55 5.17 -17.02
CA ASN A 35 4.45 3.96 -17.86
C ASN A 35 5.68 3.66 -18.73
N LYS A 36 6.85 4.17 -18.32
CA LYS A 36 8.14 3.97 -19.00
C LYS A 36 9.19 3.57 -17.97
N PHE A 37 10.37 3.16 -18.46
CA PHE A 37 11.50 2.87 -17.59
C PHE A 37 12.23 4.17 -17.21
N ASN A 38 12.44 4.38 -15.92
CA ASN A 38 13.29 5.43 -15.35
C ASN A 38 13.74 4.98 -13.94
N PHE A 39 14.55 5.80 -13.26
CA PHE A 39 14.95 5.54 -11.88
C PHE A 39 13.72 5.38 -10.98
N PHE A 40 12.77 6.32 -11.04
CA PHE A 40 11.44 6.20 -10.46
C PHE A 40 10.41 6.10 -11.57
N SER A 41 9.62 5.04 -11.58
CA SER A 41 8.59 4.85 -12.60
C SER A 41 7.24 4.65 -11.93
N PHE A 42 6.28 5.52 -12.25
CA PHE A 42 4.88 5.28 -11.97
C PHE A 42 4.31 4.42 -13.09
N ARG A 43 3.72 3.27 -12.75
CA ARG A 43 3.13 2.36 -13.73
C ARG A 43 1.71 2.02 -13.32
N ASP A 44 0.74 2.34 -14.16
CA ASP A 44 -0.67 2.08 -13.85
C ASP A 44 -0.92 0.59 -13.61
N ASN A 45 -0.27 -0.27 -14.40
CA ASN A 45 -0.39 -1.71 -14.29
C ASN A 45 0.22 -2.30 -13.00
N GLU A 46 0.84 -1.50 -12.12
CA GLU A 46 1.34 -1.92 -10.81
C GLU A 46 0.35 -1.58 -9.68
N HIS A 47 -0.72 -0.85 -9.99
CA HIS A 47 -1.79 -0.47 -9.05
C HIS A 47 -3.08 -1.27 -9.30
N LEU A 48 -4.16 -0.91 -8.62
CA LEU A 48 -5.49 -1.47 -8.83
C LEU A 48 -5.87 -1.46 -10.32
N GLN A 49 -6.35 -2.60 -10.80
CA GLN A 49 -6.81 -2.77 -12.18
C GLN A 49 -8.19 -3.43 -12.17
N LEU A 50 -9.15 -2.79 -12.83
CA LEU A 50 -10.53 -3.25 -12.96
C LEU A 50 -10.92 -3.43 -14.44
N PRO A 51 -11.84 -4.36 -14.76
CA PRO A 51 -12.39 -5.40 -13.88
C PRO A 51 -11.35 -6.50 -13.53
N ILE A 52 -11.59 -7.26 -12.47
CA ILE A 52 -10.61 -8.23 -11.90
C ILE A 52 -10.18 -9.29 -12.92
N GLU A 53 -11.13 -9.86 -13.66
CA GLU A 53 -10.90 -11.01 -14.53
C GLU A 53 -10.25 -10.62 -15.88
N ASN A 54 -10.49 -9.39 -16.34
CA ASN A 54 -9.90 -8.87 -17.57
C ASN A 54 -9.63 -7.36 -17.43
N PRO A 55 -8.52 -6.97 -16.77
CA PRO A 55 -8.24 -5.58 -16.46
C PRO A 55 -8.05 -4.75 -17.72
N ASP A 56 -8.73 -3.60 -17.78
CA ASP A 56 -8.56 -2.64 -18.87
C ASP A 56 -7.24 -1.87 -18.69
N LYS A 57 -6.20 -2.33 -19.40
CA LYS A 57 -4.85 -1.75 -19.34
C LYS A 57 -4.73 -0.39 -20.03
N SER A 58 -5.77 0.06 -20.74
CA SER A 58 -5.78 1.40 -21.36
C SER A 58 -6.13 2.49 -20.35
N LYS A 59 -6.74 2.12 -19.22
CA LYS A 59 -7.18 3.06 -18.19
C LYS A 59 -6.04 3.43 -17.23
N THR A 60 -6.06 4.68 -16.79
CA THR A 60 -5.16 5.17 -15.74
C THR A 60 -5.59 4.65 -14.37
N THR A 61 -4.67 4.69 -13.41
CA THR A 61 -4.92 4.34 -12.00
C THR A 61 -6.09 5.15 -11.45
N LYS A 62 -6.19 6.45 -11.78
CA LYS A 62 -7.31 7.30 -11.35
C LYS A 62 -8.64 6.75 -11.85
N GLN A 63 -8.73 6.37 -13.12
CA GLN A 63 -9.95 5.81 -13.70
C GLN A 63 -10.33 4.48 -13.05
N HIS A 64 -9.36 3.63 -12.72
CA HIS A 64 -9.62 2.40 -11.95
C HIS A 64 -10.15 2.71 -10.55
N ILE A 65 -9.57 3.68 -9.85
CA ILE A 65 -10.08 4.10 -8.53
C ILE A 65 -11.50 4.66 -8.63
N LEU A 66 -11.82 5.48 -9.62
CA LEU A 66 -13.17 6.00 -9.81
C LEU A 66 -14.18 4.86 -10.08
N ASN A 67 -13.84 3.90 -10.93
CA ASN A 67 -14.70 2.73 -11.16
C ASN A 67 -14.87 1.90 -9.88
N TYR A 68 -13.82 1.76 -9.08
CA TYR A 68 -13.89 1.05 -7.79
C TYR A 68 -14.84 1.74 -6.82
N LEU A 69 -14.76 3.08 -6.71
CA LEU A 69 -15.64 3.86 -5.85
C LEU A 69 -17.10 3.78 -6.30
N GLU A 70 -17.36 3.79 -7.60
CA GLU A 70 -18.70 3.61 -8.17
C GLU A 70 -19.26 2.21 -7.85
N GLN A 71 -18.45 1.15 -7.97
CA GLN A 71 -18.83 -0.22 -7.62
C GLN A 71 -19.11 -0.43 -6.13
N ASN A 72 -18.64 0.47 -5.26
CA ASN A 72 -18.86 0.44 -3.81
C ASN A 72 -19.85 1.53 -3.35
N ASP A 73 -20.71 2.01 -4.26
CA ASP A 73 -21.81 2.94 -3.96
C ASP A 73 -21.39 4.29 -3.33
N ILE A 74 -20.17 4.75 -3.59
CA ILE A 74 -19.70 6.06 -3.13
C ILE A 74 -20.30 7.16 -4.00
N LYS A 75 -21.34 7.83 -3.47
CA LYS A 75 -22.12 8.86 -4.18
C LYS A 75 -21.34 10.10 -4.57
N THR A 76 -20.35 10.49 -3.77
CA THR A 76 -19.55 11.70 -4.02
C THR A 76 -18.35 11.36 -4.88
N VAL A 77 -18.33 11.87 -6.11
CA VAL A 77 -17.18 11.71 -7.00
C VAL A 77 -16.02 12.59 -6.50
N PRO A 78 -14.84 12.02 -6.18
CA PRO A 78 -13.70 12.83 -5.78
C PRO A 78 -13.19 13.67 -6.94
N THR A 79 -12.87 14.93 -6.65
CA THR A 79 -12.18 15.79 -7.62
C THR A 79 -10.68 15.62 -7.57
N LYS A 80 -10.15 15.18 -6.43
CA LYS A 80 -8.72 14.99 -6.21
C LYS A 80 -8.46 13.66 -5.53
N ILE A 81 -7.47 12.92 -6.04
CA ILE A 81 -7.05 11.64 -5.47
C ILE A 81 -5.55 11.71 -5.24
N MET A 82 -5.15 11.78 -3.97
CA MET A 82 -3.75 11.75 -3.56
C MET A 82 -3.33 10.32 -3.26
N LEU A 83 -2.28 9.86 -3.93
CA LEU A 83 -1.71 8.53 -3.76
C LEU A 83 -0.44 8.59 -2.93
N LEU A 84 -0.44 7.90 -1.79
CA LEU A 84 0.75 7.58 -1.01
C LEU A 84 1.23 6.17 -1.35
N THR A 85 2.36 6.04 -2.05
CA THR A 85 2.86 4.74 -2.54
C THR A 85 4.38 4.68 -2.65
N ASN A 86 4.94 3.47 -2.71
CA ASN A 86 6.25 3.26 -3.32
C ASN A 86 6.11 3.14 -4.84
N LEU A 87 7.06 3.72 -5.56
CA LEU A 87 7.13 3.59 -7.01
C LEU A 87 8.10 2.48 -7.39
N ASN A 88 8.01 2.04 -8.65
CA ASN A 88 9.01 1.19 -9.25
C ASN A 88 10.37 1.90 -9.26
N VAL A 89 11.40 1.23 -8.75
CA VAL A 89 12.78 1.72 -8.75
C VAL A 89 13.63 0.87 -9.69
N LEU A 90 14.19 1.47 -10.74
CA LEU A 90 15.05 0.79 -11.73
C LEU A 90 14.44 -0.50 -12.31
N GLY A 91 13.13 -0.50 -12.56
CA GLY A 91 12.42 -1.65 -13.11
C GLY A 91 11.84 -2.60 -12.06
N TYR A 92 12.23 -2.46 -10.78
CA TYR A 92 11.77 -3.32 -9.69
C TYR A 92 10.74 -2.60 -8.80
N ASN A 93 9.58 -3.24 -8.60
CA ASN A 93 8.55 -2.72 -7.71
C ASN A 93 8.45 -3.56 -6.44
N PHE A 94 8.62 -2.90 -5.29
CA PHE A 94 8.28 -3.44 -3.98
C PHE A 94 7.40 -2.43 -3.25
N ASN A 95 6.10 -2.64 -3.34
CA ASN A 95 5.10 -1.76 -2.77
C ASN A 95 4.14 -2.57 -1.89
N PRO A 96 4.37 -2.66 -0.57
CA PRO A 96 3.53 -3.48 0.31
C PRO A 96 2.14 -2.88 0.54
N VAL A 97 2.01 -1.56 0.43
CA VAL A 97 0.73 -0.86 0.60
C VAL A 97 0.73 0.47 -0.14
N SER A 98 -0.38 0.75 -0.83
CA SER A 98 -0.71 2.07 -1.37
C SER A 98 -1.91 2.65 -0.62
N PHE A 99 -1.92 3.95 -0.37
CA PHE A 99 -3.09 4.63 0.21
C PHE A 99 -3.60 5.70 -0.76
N TYR A 100 -4.86 5.61 -1.16
CA TYR A 100 -5.54 6.60 -1.99
C TYR A 100 -6.45 7.45 -1.10
N TYR A 101 -6.09 8.71 -0.88
CA TYR A 101 -6.92 9.68 -0.17
C TYR A 101 -7.73 10.47 -1.19
N CYS A 102 -9.04 10.36 -1.09
CA CYS A 102 -9.98 10.98 -2.02
C CYS A 102 -10.57 12.22 -1.37
N PHE A 103 -10.62 13.32 -2.13
CA PHE A 103 -11.11 14.62 -1.66
C PHE A 103 -12.20 15.17 -2.58
N ASP A 104 -13.14 15.89 -2.00
CA ASP A 104 -14.19 16.60 -2.72
C ASP A 104 -13.72 17.96 -3.28
N LYS A 105 -14.67 18.71 -3.87
CA LYS A 105 -14.44 20.05 -4.43
C LYS A 105 -13.97 21.09 -3.39
N LYS A 106 -14.26 20.87 -2.11
CA LYS A 106 -13.86 21.74 -1.00
C LYS A 106 -12.53 21.32 -0.38
N ASN A 107 -11.87 20.30 -0.93
CA ASN A 107 -10.69 19.62 -0.36
C ASN A 107 -10.99 18.92 0.98
N GLU A 108 -12.25 18.55 1.23
CA GLU A 108 -12.61 17.74 2.38
C GLU A 108 -12.41 16.25 2.03
N PRO A 109 -11.80 15.44 2.92
CA PRO A 109 -11.59 14.02 2.68
C PRO A 109 -12.94 13.28 2.64
N ILE A 110 -13.16 12.45 1.61
CA ILE A 110 -14.42 11.70 1.42
C ILE A 110 -14.29 10.20 1.71
N CYS A 111 -13.12 9.64 1.42
CA CYS A 111 -12.80 8.24 1.66
C CYS A 111 -11.29 8.01 1.51
N CYS A 112 -10.81 6.90 2.06
CA CYS A 112 -9.46 6.40 1.87
C CYS A 112 -9.51 4.95 1.41
N ILE A 113 -8.70 4.59 0.42
CA ILE A 113 -8.52 3.19 0.01
C ILE A 113 -7.13 2.76 0.43
N ALA A 114 -7.03 1.76 1.30
CA ALA A 114 -5.77 1.08 1.60
C ALA A 114 -5.65 -0.16 0.71
N GLU A 115 -4.81 -0.08 -0.32
CA GLU A 115 -4.49 -1.18 -1.22
C GLU A 115 -3.30 -1.95 -0.66
N VAL A 116 -3.58 -3.09 -0.02
CA VAL A 116 -2.56 -3.94 0.59
C VAL A 116 -2.11 -4.98 -0.43
N SER A 117 -0.81 -5.08 -0.65
CA SER A 117 -0.21 -6.05 -1.56
C SER A 117 0.64 -7.06 -0.80
N ASN A 118 0.73 -8.29 -1.32
CA ASN A 118 1.58 -9.33 -0.74
C ASN A 118 2.77 -9.68 -1.63
N THR A 119 3.66 -10.54 -1.13
CA THR A 119 4.87 -10.99 -1.86
C THR A 119 4.56 -11.85 -3.09
N PHE A 120 3.31 -12.30 -3.26
CA PHE A 120 2.81 -13.01 -4.45
C PHE A 120 2.21 -12.06 -5.50
N LYS A 121 2.33 -10.73 -5.31
CA LYS A 121 1.73 -9.68 -6.16
C LYS A 121 0.19 -9.71 -6.19
N GLU A 122 -0.42 -10.39 -5.23
CA GLU A 122 -1.86 -10.26 -4.99
C GLU A 122 -2.11 -8.96 -4.27
N MET A 123 -3.31 -8.43 -4.46
CA MET A 123 -3.71 -7.13 -3.93
C MET A 123 -5.12 -7.21 -3.35
N LYS A 124 -5.37 -6.51 -2.26
CA LYS A 124 -6.71 -6.33 -1.71
C LYS A 124 -6.91 -4.87 -1.30
N PRO A 125 -7.89 -4.16 -1.89
CA PRO A 125 -8.28 -2.85 -1.42
C PRO A 125 -9.19 -2.97 -0.19
N TYR A 126 -8.96 -2.11 0.80
CA TYR A 126 -9.85 -1.86 1.92
C TYR A 126 -10.35 -0.43 1.84
N LEU A 127 -11.68 -0.25 1.78
CA LEU A 127 -12.32 1.06 1.65
C LEU A 127 -12.73 1.59 3.03
N LEU A 128 -12.25 2.78 3.37
CA LEU A 128 -12.65 3.55 4.54
C LEU A 128 -13.48 4.75 4.05
N THR A 129 -14.71 4.89 4.51
CA THR A 129 -15.64 5.94 4.06
C THR A 129 -15.72 7.09 5.05
N ASN A 130 -16.56 8.09 4.76
CA ASN A 130 -16.84 9.18 5.71
C ASN A 130 -17.42 8.71 7.05
N GLU A 131 -18.06 7.55 7.12
CA GLU A 131 -18.53 6.99 8.40
C GLU A 131 -17.37 6.57 9.30
N ASN A 132 -16.22 6.27 8.68
CA ASN A 132 -14.98 5.93 9.36
C ASN A 132 -14.13 7.16 9.68
N LEU A 133 -14.52 8.35 9.22
CA LEU A 133 -13.74 9.58 9.36
C LEU A 133 -14.09 10.30 10.65
N ASN A 134 -13.08 10.56 11.48
CA ASN A 134 -13.17 11.49 12.59
C ASN A 134 -12.16 12.62 12.39
N ILE A 135 -12.66 13.81 12.07
CA ILE A 135 -11.89 15.01 11.71
C ILE A 135 -11.04 14.73 10.46
N ASP A 136 -9.78 14.32 10.64
CA ASP A 136 -8.79 14.06 9.59
C ASP A 136 -8.18 12.66 9.71
N ILE A 137 -8.82 11.75 10.45
CA ILE A 137 -8.30 10.41 10.70
C ILE A 137 -9.38 9.39 10.35
N PHE A 138 -9.06 8.49 9.42
CA PHE A 138 -9.90 7.34 9.10
C PHE A 138 -9.60 6.18 10.03
N HIS A 139 -10.66 5.60 10.62
CA HIS A 139 -10.61 4.45 11.50
C HIS A 139 -11.50 3.32 11.00
N LEU A 140 -10.89 2.17 10.69
CA LEU A 140 -11.63 0.98 10.25
C LEU A 140 -11.08 -0.27 10.92
N ASN A 141 -11.95 -1.00 11.63
CA ASN A 141 -11.67 -2.35 12.09
C ASN A 141 -12.40 -3.33 11.16
N THR A 142 -11.64 -4.19 10.48
CA THR A 142 -12.19 -5.13 9.50
C THR A 142 -11.44 -6.45 9.52
N GLU A 143 -12.13 -7.53 9.15
CA GLU A 143 -11.53 -8.83 8.98
C GLU A 143 -10.50 -8.80 7.84
N LYS A 144 -9.30 -9.34 8.09
CA LYS A 144 -8.17 -9.31 7.17
C LYS A 144 -8.49 -10.09 5.89
N TYR A 145 -8.81 -11.39 6.01
CA TYR A 145 -9.08 -12.31 4.90
C TYR A 145 -8.12 -12.16 3.70
N PHE A 146 -6.85 -11.90 3.98
CA PHE A 146 -5.82 -11.65 2.98
C PHE A 146 -4.46 -12.12 3.47
N TYR A 147 -3.80 -12.95 2.67
CA TYR A 147 -2.47 -13.45 3.03
C TYR A 147 -1.42 -12.37 2.77
N VAL A 148 -0.90 -11.76 3.82
CA VAL A 148 0.17 -10.73 3.72
C VAL A 148 1.54 -11.24 4.14
N SER A 149 1.60 -12.32 4.94
CA SER A 149 2.86 -12.87 5.47
C SER A 149 2.68 -14.33 5.92
N PRO A 150 3.69 -15.22 5.70
CA PRO A 150 3.69 -16.60 6.20
C PRO A 150 3.68 -16.71 7.73
N PHE A 151 4.02 -15.62 8.42
CA PHE A 151 4.08 -15.55 9.88
C PHE A 151 2.87 -14.83 10.48
N MET A 152 1.88 -14.46 9.67
CA MET A 152 0.63 -13.86 10.15
C MET A 152 -0.56 -14.75 9.80
N ASP A 153 -1.31 -15.15 10.81
CA ASP A 153 -2.54 -15.92 10.64
C ASP A 153 -3.55 -15.19 9.75
N HIS A 154 -4.37 -15.98 9.04
CA HIS A 154 -5.36 -15.46 8.07
C HIS A 154 -6.63 -14.94 8.75
N ASP A 155 -6.91 -15.47 9.93
CA ASP A 155 -8.07 -15.18 10.77
C ASP A 155 -7.67 -14.16 11.85
N ALA A 156 -7.59 -12.91 11.42
CA ALA A 156 -7.18 -11.78 12.25
C ALA A 156 -7.88 -10.52 11.73
N ASN A 157 -8.03 -9.52 12.59
CA ASN A 157 -8.63 -8.23 12.24
C ASN A 157 -7.54 -7.20 11.98
N PHE A 158 -7.70 -6.41 10.93
CA PHE A 158 -6.93 -5.19 10.73
C PHE A 158 -7.67 -4.02 11.36
N ASP A 159 -6.94 -3.25 12.15
CA ASP A 159 -7.37 -1.98 12.71
C ASP A 159 -6.54 -0.86 12.07
N PHE A 160 -7.17 -0.18 11.11
CA PHE A 160 -6.59 0.91 10.35
C PHE A 160 -6.81 2.22 11.10
N THR A 161 -5.74 2.98 11.28
CA THR A 161 -5.75 4.37 11.76
C THR A 161 -4.93 5.19 10.78
N LEU A 162 -5.59 5.87 9.84
CA LEU A 162 -4.96 6.54 8.72
C LEU A 162 -5.22 8.04 8.79
N SER A 163 -4.20 8.81 9.18
CA SER A 163 -4.30 10.28 9.13
C SER A 163 -4.23 10.77 7.68
N VAL A 164 -5.07 11.73 7.32
CA VAL A 164 -4.96 12.47 6.06
C VAL A 164 -3.59 13.17 6.02
N PRO A 165 -2.71 12.86 5.04
CA PRO A 165 -1.34 13.38 5.05
C PRO A 165 -1.31 14.89 4.77
N GLY A 166 -0.74 15.64 5.72
CA GLY A 166 -0.39 17.05 5.55
C GLY A 166 1.13 17.25 5.55
N LYS A 167 1.62 18.12 6.44
CA LYS A 167 3.08 18.27 6.68
C LYS A 167 3.72 17.05 7.33
N LYS A 168 2.93 16.25 8.03
CA LYS A 168 3.33 15.01 8.69
C LYS A 168 2.43 13.87 8.19
N LEU A 169 3.01 12.69 8.16
CA LEU A 169 2.33 11.42 7.88
C LEU A 169 2.29 10.59 9.16
N ASN A 170 1.13 10.01 9.47
CA ASN A 170 0.97 9.05 10.55
C ASN A 170 -0.11 8.01 10.19
N ASN A 171 0.32 6.93 9.55
CA ASN A 171 -0.54 5.80 9.26
C ASN A 171 -0.16 4.63 10.15
N ARG A 172 -1.17 3.96 10.69
CA ARG A 172 -0.99 2.80 11.54
C ARG A 172 -1.97 1.72 11.12
N ILE A 173 -1.47 0.49 11.05
CA ILE A 173 -2.26 -0.71 10.79
C ILE A 173 -1.87 -1.72 11.86
N ASP A 174 -2.76 -1.91 12.82
CA ASP A 174 -2.60 -2.93 13.84
C ASP A 174 -3.29 -4.22 13.39
N THR A 175 -2.78 -5.36 13.86
CA THR A 175 -3.45 -6.65 13.68
C THR A 175 -3.82 -7.22 15.04
N PHE A 176 -5.09 -7.59 15.18
CA PHE A 176 -5.63 -8.23 16.37
C PHE A 176 -6.06 -9.66 16.08
N LYS A 177 -5.87 -10.56 17.04
CA LYS A 177 -6.39 -11.92 17.02
C LYS A 177 -6.95 -12.25 18.40
N GLU A 178 -8.19 -12.74 18.47
CA GLU A 178 -8.86 -13.10 19.74
C GLU A 178 -8.82 -11.97 20.79
N GLY A 179 -8.92 -10.71 20.35
CA GLY A 179 -8.85 -9.52 21.22
C GLY A 179 -7.42 -9.08 21.60
N GLU A 180 -6.39 -9.87 21.31
CA GLU A 180 -4.99 -9.51 21.56
C GLU A 180 -4.35 -8.84 20.35
N ARG A 181 -3.57 -7.79 20.57
CA ARG A 181 -2.80 -7.12 19.52
C ARG A 181 -1.52 -7.90 19.23
N ILE A 182 -1.46 -8.53 18.06
CA ILE A 182 -0.36 -9.42 17.67
C ILE A 182 0.68 -8.75 16.77
N PHE A 183 0.31 -7.67 16.06
CA PHE A 183 1.22 -6.96 15.17
C PHE A 183 0.89 -5.46 15.11
N ILE A 184 1.93 -4.64 15.01
CA ILE A 184 1.82 -3.18 14.89
C ILE A 184 2.68 -2.76 13.71
N SER A 185 2.05 -2.15 12.70
CA SER A 185 2.73 -1.48 11.61
C SER A 185 2.48 0.02 11.70
N THR A 186 3.53 0.83 11.76
CA THR A 186 3.41 2.29 11.84
C THR A 186 4.32 2.93 10.81
N LEU A 187 3.73 3.78 9.98
CA LEU A 187 4.38 4.56 8.96
C LEU A 187 4.26 6.04 9.34
N THR A 188 5.39 6.64 9.70
CA THR A 188 5.47 8.07 10.02
C THR A 188 6.48 8.76 9.13
N GLY A 189 6.25 10.04 8.87
CA GLY A 189 7.12 10.80 7.98
C GLY A 189 6.85 12.30 8.01
N VAL A 190 7.76 13.05 7.40
CA VAL A 190 7.62 14.48 7.16
C VAL A 190 7.58 14.76 5.67
N GLN A 191 6.70 15.65 5.26
CA GLN A 191 6.57 16.02 3.85
C GLN A 191 7.86 16.70 3.36
N LYS A 192 8.29 16.33 2.16
CA LYS A 192 9.37 16.99 1.43
C LYS A 192 8.90 17.26 0.00
N PRO A 193 9.26 18.42 -0.58
CA PRO A 193 8.85 18.76 -1.94
C PRO A 193 9.48 17.79 -2.95
N ILE A 194 8.74 17.43 -3.98
CA ILE A 194 9.23 16.60 -5.08
C ILE A 194 10.01 17.50 -6.04
N THR A 195 11.34 17.36 -6.04
CA THR A 195 12.26 18.12 -6.91
C THR A 195 13.33 17.19 -7.46
N ASN A 196 13.94 17.51 -8.61
CA ASN A 196 15.03 16.71 -9.17
C ASN A 196 16.20 16.51 -8.19
N LEU A 197 16.52 17.55 -7.40
CA LEU A 197 17.57 17.47 -6.38
C LEU A 197 17.20 16.48 -5.26
N ASN A 198 15.97 16.56 -4.75
CA ASN A 198 15.52 15.63 -3.72
C ASN A 198 15.44 14.20 -4.26
N LEU A 199 14.94 14.01 -5.49
CA LEU A 199 14.89 12.69 -6.12
C LEU A 199 16.29 12.11 -6.29
N LEU A 200 17.26 12.87 -6.81
CA LEU A 200 18.64 12.43 -6.91
C LEU A 200 19.22 12.07 -5.54
N TRP A 201 18.97 12.89 -4.52
CA TRP A 201 19.43 12.61 -3.16
C TRP A 201 18.84 11.31 -2.63
N TYR A 202 17.54 11.08 -2.82
CA TYR A 202 16.88 9.83 -2.43
C TYR A 202 17.38 8.63 -3.26
N SER A 203 17.65 8.83 -4.56
CA SER A 203 18.25 7.82 -5.44
C SER A 203 19.64 7.38 -5.00
N ILE A 204 20.43 8.24 -4.36
CA ILE A 204 21.78 7.91 -3.86
C ILE A 204 21.73 7.39 -2.43
N ARG A 205 20.82 7.92 -1.59
CA ARG A 205 20.72 7.54 -0.18
C ARG A 205 19.97 6.23 0.03
N PHE A 206 19.03 5.89 -0.85
CA PHE A 206 18.17 4.73 -0.76
C PHE A 206 18.25 3.69 -1.92
N PRO A 207 19.24 3.65 -2.84
CA PRO A 207 19.31 2.63 -3.89
C PRO A 207 19.59 1.24 -3.30
N PHE A 208 20.40 1.20 -2.25
CA PHE A 208 20.61 0.00 -1.46
C PHE A 208 19.42 -0.32 -0.56
N ILE A 209 18.41 0.55 -0.39
CA ILE A 209 17.28 0.28 0.51
C ILE A 209 16.39 -0.82 -0.06
N THR A 210 16.14 -0.86 -1.37
CA THR A 210 15.31 -1.91 -1.97
C THR A 210 15.99 -3.26 -1.82
N LEU A 211 17.28 -3.34 -2.18
CA LEU A 211 18.08 -4.55 -1.97
C LEU A 211 18.16 -4.91 -0.48
N LYS A 212 18.42 -3.95 0.41
CA LYS A 212 18.50 -4.13 1.86
C LYS A 212 17.16 -4.55 2.47
N ILE A 213 16.03 -4.00 2.02
CA ILE A 213 14.68 -4.38 2.48
C ILE A 213 14.40 -5.81 2.07
N ILE A 214 14.72 -6.20 0.83
CA ILE A 214 14.61 -7.59 0.38
C ILE A 214 15.52 -8.49 1.22
N THR A 215 16.80 -8.16 1.35
CA THR A 215 17.76 -8.91 2.17
C THR A 215 17.26 -9.02 3.61
N LEU A 216 16.72 -7.95 4.20
CA LEU A 216 16.17 -7.95 5.55
C LEU A 216 14.90 -8.78 5.64
N ILE A 217 13.99 -8.74 4.66
CA ILE A 217 12.79 -9.58 4.65
C ILE A 217 13.19 -11.05 4.58
N HIS A 218 14.13 -11.41 3.70
CA HIS A 218 14.63 -12.79 3.59
C HIS A 218 15.40 -13.20 4.83
N TRP A 219 16.24 -12.32 5.39
CA TRP A 219 16.97 -12.54 6.64
C TRP A 219 16.03 -12.71 7.83
N ASN A 220 14.97 -11.91 7.91
CA ASN A 220 13.95 -12.02 8.96
C ASN A 220 13.13 -13.30 8.80
N ALA A 221 12.76 -13.67 7.58
CA ALA A 221 12.13 -14.97 7.32
C ALA A 221 13.04 -16.12 7.74
N MET A 222 14.35 -16.04 7.47
CA MET A 222 15.35 -17.01 7.90
C MET A 222 15.51 -17.04 9.42
N LEU A 223 15.55 -15.88 10.10
CA LEU A 223 15.61 -15.79 11.56
C LEU A 223 14.35 -16.34 12.24
N LEU A 224 13.16 -16.07 11.69
CA LEU A 224 11.89 -16.62 12.18
C LEU A 224 11.82 -18.14 11.98
N TRP A 225 12.38 -18.63 10.86
CA TRP A 225 12.55 -20.05 10.60
C TRP A 225 13.49 -20.71 11.62
N PHE A 226 14.65 -20.10 11.90
CA PHE A 226 15.55 -20.57 12.97
C PHE A 226 14.92 -20.50 14.37
N LYS A 227 14.01 -19.54 14.61
CA LYS A 227 13.24 -19.43 15.86
C LYS A 227 12.03 -20.39 15.94
N LYS A 228 11.87 -21.30 14.97
CA LYS A 228 10.76 -22.29 14.90
C LYS A 228 9.36 -21.66 14.99
N VAL A 229 9.19 -20.42 14.52
CA VAL A 229 7.85 -19.83 14.39
C VAL A 229 7.06 -20.68 13.39
N PRO A 230 5.82 -21.11 13.71
CA PRO A 230 5.04 -21.93 12.82
C PRO A 230 4.88 -21.25 11.46
N TYR A 231 5.29 -21.96 10.41
CA TYR A 231 5.21 -21.52 9.03
C TYR A 231 3.87 -21.97 8.46
N HIS A 232 2.99 -21.03 8.11
CA HIS A 232 1.70 -21.34 7.52
C HIS A 232 1.80 -21.29 6.01
N LYS A 233 1.64 -22.44 5.34
CA LYS A 233 1.62 -22.48 3.87
C LYS A 233 0.35 -21.80 3.38
N LYS A 234 0.49 -20.94 2.36
CA LYS A 234 -0.65 -20.28 1.70
C LYS A 234 -1.75 -21.25 1.25
N SER A 235 -1.39 -22.47 0.84
CA SER A 235 -2.33 -23.51 0.42
C SER A 235 -3.20 -24.07 1.55
N GLU A 236 -2.85 -23.88 2.81
CA GLU A 236 -3.58 -24.46 3.96
C GLU A 236 -4.92 -23.77 4.23
N LYS A 237 -5.08 -22.49 3.85
CA LYS A 237 -6.29 -21.70 4.13
C LYS A 237 -6.72 -20.83 2.93
N SER A 238 -6.66 -21.39 1.71
CA SER A 238 -7.07 -20.69 0.48
C SER A 238 -8.53 -20.20 0.50
N HIS A 239 -9.43 -20.91 1.18
CA HIS A 239 -10.84 -20.57 1.32
C HIS A 239 -11.12 -19.27 2.10
N LEU A 240 -10.16 -18.77 2.89
CA LEU A 240 -10.29 -17.52 3.65
C LEU A 240 -9.89 -16.29 2.83
N GLN A 241 -9.43 -16.46 1.58
CA GLN A 241 -9.07 -15.34 0.71
C GLN A 241 -10.29 -14.80 -0.02
N LYS A 242 -10.80 -13.65 0.44
CA LYS A 242 -11.95 -12.96 -0.16
C LYS A 242 -11.51 -11.68 -0.85
N GLU A 243 -12.11 -11.38 -2.01
CA GLU A 243 -11.96 -10.13 -2.76
C GLU A 243 -10.50 -9.81 -3.18
N VAL A 244 -9.73 -10.86 -3.47
CA VAL A 244 -8.32 -10.74 -3.87
C VAL A 244 -8.20 -10.48 -5.36
N PHE A 245 -7.48 -9.42 -5.70
CA PHE A 245 -7.05 -9.09 -7.05
C PHE A 245 -5.74 -9.81 -7.39
N ARG A 246 -5.59 -10.22 -8.66
CA ARG A 246 -4.40 -10.95 -9.18
C ARG A 246 -4.09 -12.25 -8.43
N LYS A 247 -5.12 -13.06 -8.12
CA LYS A 247 -4.95 -14.34 -7.44
C LYS A 247 -3.84 -15.17 -8.08
N TYR A 248 -2.85 -15.55 -7.27
CA TYR A 248 -1.77 -16.42 -7.67
C TYR A 248 -2.36 -17.79 -8.02
N LYS A 249 -2.18 -18.23 -9.26
CA LYS A 249 -2.53 -19.60 -9.66
C LYS A 249 -1.38 -20.52 -9.22
N ASN A 250 -1.69 -21.49 -8.35
CA ASN A 250 -0.79 -22.62 -8.14
C ASN A 250 -0.90 -23.47 -9.41
N ASP A 251 0.03 -23.28 -10.34
CA ASP A 251 0.34 -24.31 -11.34
C ASP A 251 1.37 -25.28 -10.73
#